data_AF-M5J7F6-F1
#
_entry.id   AF-M5J7F6-F1
#
_cell.length_a   1.000
_cell.length_b   1.000
_cell.length_c   1.000
_cell.angle_alpha   90.00
_cell.angle_beta   90.00
_cell.angle_gamma   90.00
#
_symmetry.space_group_name_H-M   'P 1'
#
loop_
_entity.id
_entity.type
_entity.pdbx_description
1 polymer ?
#
loop_
_entity_poly.entity_id
_entity_poly.type
_entity_poly.pdbx_seq_one_letter_code
_entity_poly.pdbx_strand_id
1 'polypeptide(L)'
;MKFGPEMQTLYDVQQLLKRFGIFVYVGKRKWDIELMAIELDNLFRANLITKKEFTNAKIVLTREHRIEEKRDGKAEKFGGIRI
;
A
#
# COMPACT_ATOMS: atom_id res chain seq x y z
N MET A 1 -16.29 1.89 -23.82
CA MET A 1 -16.05 1.05 -22.62
C MET A 1 -14.74 1.50 -21.98
N LYS A 2 -14.73 1.88 -20.70
CA LYS A 2 -13.51 2.26 -19.97
C LYS A 2 -12.93 1.02 -19.28
N PHE A 3 -11.74 0.58 -19.70
CA PHE A 3 -10.96 -0.46 -19.02
C PHE A 3 -9.83 0.20 -18.21
N GLY A 4 -10.15 0.71 -17.03
CA GLY A 4 -9.16 1.13 -16.03
C GLY A 4 -9.31 0.25 -14.78
N PRO A 5 -8.25 0.01 -13.98
CA PRO A 5 -8.39 -0.77 -12.76
C PRO A 5 -9.28 -0.02 -11.77
N GLU A 6 -10.21 -0.76 -11.14
CA GLU A 6 -11.05 -0.26 -10.03
C GLU A 6 -10.23 0.15 -8.79
N MET A 7 -8.94 -0.17 -8.77
CA MET A 7 -8.03 0.08 -7.65
C MET A 7 -6.91 1.00 -8.08
N GLN A 8 -6.91 2.23 -7.58
CA GLN A 8 -6.01 3.29 -8.02
C GLN A 8 -5.27 3.97 -6.88
N THR A 9 -5.79 3.85 -5.66
CA THR A 9 -5.32 4.57 -4.48
C THR A 9 -5.01 3.62 -3.33
N LEU A 10 -4.18 4.07 -2.39
CA LEU A 10 -3.90 3.33 -1.16
C LEU A 10 -5.20 3.03 -0.39
N TYR A 11 -6.16 3.94 -0.46
CA TYR A 11 -7.48 3.77 0.15
C TYR A 11 -8.23 2.58 -0.46
N ASP A 12 -8.18 2.38 -1.78
CA ASP A 12 -8.83 1.23 -2.42
C ASP A 12 -8.23 -0.10 -1.93
N VAL A 13 -6.91 -0.14 -1.69
CA VAL A 13 -6.24 -1.31 -1.10
C VAL A 13 -6.70 -1.53 0.35
N GLN A 14 -6.84 -0.46 1.13
CA GLN A 14 -7.39 -0.55 2.48
C GLN A 14 -8.83 -1.09 2.46
N GLN A 15 -9.67 -0.64 1.52
CA GLN A 15 -11.04 -1.11 1.38
C GLN A 15 -11.09 -2.59 0.96
N LEU A 16 -10.15 -3.06 0.13
CA LEU A 16 -10.01 -4.49 -0.15
C LEU A 16 -9.73 -5.28 1.14
N LEU A 17 -8.73 -4.88 1.92
CA LEU A 17 -8.33 -5.58 3.15
C LEU A 17 -9.45 -5.58 4.21
N LYS A 18 -10.20 -4.47 4.33
CA LYS A 18 -11.34 -4.36 5.24
C LYS A 18 -12.46 -5.37 4.96
N ARG A 19 -12.64 -5.84 3.71
CA ARG A 19 -13.60 -6.90 3.38
C ARG A 19 -13.30 -8.21 4.14
N PHE A 20 -12.05 -8.39 4.58
CA PHE A 20 -11.57 -9.56 5.32
C PHE A 20 -11.32 -9.25 6.81
N GLY A 21 -11.78 -8.10 7.30
CA GLY A 21 -11.56 -7.69 8.69
C GLY A 21 -10.13 -7.26 9.01
N ILE A 22 -9.30 -7.01 7.99
CA ILE A 22 -7.90 -6.62 8.15
C ILE A 22 -7.81 -5.09 8.20
N PHE A 23 -7.34 -4.56 9.34
CA PHE A 23 -7.09 -3.14 9.56
C PHE A 23 -5.62 -2.93 9.88
N VAL A 24 -4.91 -2.21 9.01
CA VAL A 24 -3.48 -1.93 9.16
C VAL A 24 -3.27 -0.50 9.65
N TYR A 25 -2.69 -0.36 10.84
CA TYR A 25 -2.26 0.92 11.39
C TYR A 25 -1.17 0.70 12.45
N VAL A 26 0.09 0.95 12.08
CA VAL A 26 1.27 0.85 12.95
C VAL A 26 1.89 2.23 13.25
N GLY A 27 1.21 3.31 12.84
CA GLY A 27 1.61 4.69 13.13
C GLY A 27 2.64 5.28 12.18
N LYS A 28 3.19 4.50 11.24
CA LYS A 28 4.10 4.98 10.19
C LYS A 28 3.60 4.51 8.83
N ARG A 29 3.32 5.47 7.93
CA ARG A 29 2.74 5.18 6.60
C ARG A 29 3.55 4.19 5.77
N LYS A 30 4.89 4.30 5.75
CA LYS A 30 5.75 3.34 5.05
C LYS A 30 5.53 1.91 5.56
N TRP A 31 5.44 1.76 6.88
CA TRP A 31 5.30 0.47 7.53
C TRP A 31 3.87 -0.08 7.34
N ASP A 32 2.86 0.79 7.32
CA ASP A 32 1.50 0.42 6.94
C ASP A 32 1.46 -0.13 5.51
N ILE A 33 2.18 0.49 4.57
CA ILE A 33 2.26 0.02 3.18
C ILE A 33 2.92 -1.36 3.09
N GLU A 34 4.01 -1.57 3.82
CA GLU A 34 4.70 -2.87 3.89
C GLU A 34 3.82 -3.95 4.50
N LEU A 35 3.14 -3.66 5.62
CA LEU A 35 2.24 -4.62 6.28
C LEU A 35 1.01 -4.93 5.42
N MET A 36 0.42 -3.93 4.75
CA MET A 36 -0.64 -4.17 3.76
C MET A 36 -0.17 -5.09 2.63
N ALA A 37 1.09 -4.99 2.20
CA ALA A 37 1.64 -5.85 1.16
C ALA A 37 1.79 -7.31 1.61
N ILE A 38 2.13 -7.53 2.88
CA ILE A 38 2.21 -8.86 3.51
C ILE A 38 0.82 -9.48 3.60
N GLU A 39 -0.18 -8.74 4.11
CA GLU A 39 -1.53 -9.27 4.23
C GLU A 39 -2.18 -9.57 2.87
N LEU A 40 -1.87 -8.75 1.87
CA LEU A 40 -2.29 -9.02 0.49
C LEU A 40 -1.68 -10.34 -0.05
N ASP A 41 -0.42 -10.64 0.27
CA ASP A 41 0.21 -11.92 -0.10
C ASP A 41 -0.46 -13.11 0.61
N ASN A 42 -0.83 -12.95 1.89
CA ASN A 42 -1.55 -13.96 2.65
C ASN A 42 -2.92 -14.27 2.02
N LEU A 43 -3.71 -13.24 1.71
CA LEU A 43 -5.01 -13.39 1.07
C LEU A 43 -4.90 -14.06 -0.30
N PHE A 44 -3.89 -13.71 -1.10
CA PHE A 44 -3.70 -14.32 -2.42
C PHE A 44 -3.30 -15.79 -2.32
N ARG A 45 -2.36 -16.14 -1.41
CA ARG A 45 -1.95 -17.54 -1.17
C ARG A 45 -3.11 -18.40 -0.64
N ALA A 46 -4.01 -17.82 0.13
CA ALA A 46 -5.22 -18.47 0.61
C ALA A 46 -6.35 -18.55 -0.45
N ASN A 47 -6.12 -18.08 -1.68
CA ASN A 47 -7.13 -17.98 -2.75
C ASN A 47 -8.37 -17.14 -2.37
N LEU A 48 -8.23 -16.17 -1.47
CA LEU A 48 -9.33 -15.31 -1.00
C LEU A 48 -9.57 -14.09 -1.89
N ILE A 49 -8.61 -13.73 -2.74
CA ILE A 49 -8.70 -12.64 -3.72
C ILE A 49 -8.27 -13.12 -5.10
N THR A 50 -8.80 -12.47 -6.14
CA THR A 50 -8.45 -12.79 -7.52
C THR A 50 -7.04 -12.32 -7.88
N LYS A 51 -6.44 -12.95 -8.89
CA LYS A 51 -5.15 -12.49 -9.47
C LYS A 51 -5.21 -11.03 -9.93
N LYS A 52 -6.37 -10.57 -10.41
CA LYS A 52 -6.58 -9.17 -10.85
C LYS A 52 -6.54 -8.20 -9.66
N GLU A 53 -7.27 -8.49 -8.58
CA GLU A 53 -7.23 -7.70 -7.34
C GLU A 53 -5.81 -7.65 -6.77
N PHE A 54 -5.14 -8.80 -6.68
CA PHE A 54 -3.76 -8.89 -6.19
C PHE A 54 -2.79 -8.03 -6.99
N THR A 55 -2.81 -8.18 -8.32
CA THR A 55 -1.87 -7.46 -9.21
C THR A 55 -2.10 -5.95 -9.14
N ASN A 56 -3.35 -5.51 -9.17
CA ASN A 56 -3.69 -4.08 -9.07
C ASN A 56 -3.29 -3.49 -7.71
N ALA A 57 -3.53 -4.21 -6.62
CA ALA A 57 -3.14 -3.78 -5.28
C ALA A 57 -1.63 -3.66 -5.14
N LYS A 58 -0.84 -4.62 -5.63
CA LYS A 58 0.62 -4.55 -5.63
C LYS A 58 1.15 -3.35 -6.42
N ILE A 59 0.55 -3.00 -7.56
CA ILE A 59 0.93 -1.80 -8.34
C ILE A 59 0.74 -0.53 -7.51
N VAL A 60 -0.42 -0.40 -6.86
CA VAL A 60 -0.72 0.75 -5.99
C VAL A 60 0.25 0.81 -4.81
N LEU A 61 0.43 -0.29 -4.07
CA LEU A 61 1.34 -0.34 -2.92
C LEU A 61 2.78 -0.01 -3.31
N THR A 62 3.27 -0.53 -4.45
CA THR A 62 4.62 -0.23 -4.96
C THR A 62 4.78 1.25 -5.28
N ARG A 63 3.79 1.87 -5.93
CA ARG A 63 3.81 3.31 -6.24
C ARG A 63 3.83 4.14 -4.95
N GLU A 64 2.96 3.83 -4.00
CA GLU A 64 2.83 4.56 -2.75
C GLU A 64 4.08 4.41 -1.87
N HIS A 65 4.67 3.22 -1.82
CA HIS A 65 5.94 2.97 -1.13
C HIS A 65 7.05 3.88 -1.68
N ARG A 66 7.20 3.92 -3.01
CA ARG A 66 8.21 4.78 -3.66
C ARG A 66 7.97 6.27 -3.40
N ILE A 67 6.71 6.71 -3.30
CA ILE A 67 6.38 8.10 -2.95
C ILE A 67 6.79 8.38 -1.50
N GLU A 68 6.54 7.47 -0.58
CA GLU A 68 6.87 7.63 0.83
C GLU A 68 8.38 7.59 1.07
N GLU A 69 9.13 6.69 0.43
CA GLU A 69 10.61 6.68 0.50
C GLU A 69 11.23 8.00 0.06
N LYS A 70 10.68 8.62 -0.99
CA LYS A 70 11.13 9.95 -1.45
C LYS A 70 10.80 11.05 -0.45
N ARG A 71 9.77 10.90 0.37
CA ARG A 71 9.42 11.85 1.43
C ARG A 71 10.34 11.69 2.62
N ASP A 72 10.61 10.45 3.05
CA ASP A 72 11.54 10.15 4.14
C ASP A 72 12.93 10.72 3.82
N GLY A 73 13.46 10.45 2.62
CA GLY A 73 14.77 10.99 2.21
C GLY A 73 14.80 12.53 2.05
N LYS A 74 13.65 13.20 1.89
CA LYS A 74 13.57 14.67 1.94
C LYS A 74 13.54 15.15 3.39
N ALA A 75 12.73 14.53 4.25
CA ALA A 75 12.64 14.88 5.67
C ALA A 75 14.02 14.79 6.36
N GLU A 76 14.81 13.77 6.05
CA GLU A 76 16.19 13.65 6.55
C GLU A 76 17.09 14.81 6.08
N LYS A 77 17.00 15.22 4.81
CA LYS A 77 17.80 16.33 4.26
C LYS A 77 17.45 17.69 4.86
N PHE A 78 16.18 17.94 5.19
CA PHE A 78 15.74 19.20 5.80
C PHE A 78 15.87 19.21 7.33
N GLY A 79 15.78 18.04 7.99
CA GLY A 79 15.98 17.90 9.44
C GLY A 79 17.45 18.02 9.89
N GLY A 80 18.40 17.87 8.97
CA GLY A 80 19.84 18.07 9.21
C GLY A 80 20.30 19.53 9.19
N ILE A 81 19.47 20.48 8.75
CA ILE A 81 19.74 21.92 8.88
C ILE A 81 19.19 22.37 10.24
N ARG A 82 19.93 22.05 11.29
CA ARG A 82 19.80 22.69 12.60
C ARG A 82 21.17 23.26 12.96
N ILE A 83 21.42 24.46 12.43
CA ILE A 83 22.31 25.59 12.80
C ILE A 83 22.88 26.26 11.55
#